data_AF-A0A415M4P4-F1
#
_entry.id   AF-A0A415M4P4-F1
#
_cell.length_a   1.000
_cell.length_b   1.000
_cell.length_c   1.000
_cell.angle_alpha   90.00
_cell.angle_beta   90.00
_cell.angle_gamma   90.00
#
_symmetry.space_group_name_H-M   'P 1'
#
loop_
_entity.id
_entity.type
_entity.pdbx_description
1 polymer ?
#
loop_
_entity_poly.entity_id
_entity_poly.type
_entity_poly.pdbx_seq_one_letter_code
_entity_poly.pdbx_strand_id
1 'polypeptide(L)'
;MNCTKMKKLFRKGTLSILLLGVITFFTYPLSAQTNGKSSKGLYELFSTKIPDGAQWKAQDNKFVRDGGYSKKSENYIYVGASKSPAELTGLSIPIRENPGPGEFRYITFAWVKWGGDQIGMKFHVSEKSANQKGKKYDFTYIAGKSKDLINPMEGLNLGELPGHWMVMTRDLWKDFGNITLTGISFICPERRDAGFDEIFLAKTQDDIKNAPKVLPSEIATPVPVDGEEEGLVYEEGTTNEDEQPQGVQIDWAAQIKAGGFMMYPLYLLGLLALVIALQRLLTSREGRLAPKGLRKTVSECLAQGDLKGAIAACDKYPSTLGNSLRFIFEHVKAGREAVSQTAGDMAARDIRTHLSRIYPLSVIASLSPLIGLLGTVVGMIEAFGLVALYGDEGGASILSDSISKALITTAAGLIIAAPAIALYFIIKNRIMKLASLVEVEVENVITTLYLEGDSTDMNTPGSKEEKHETKL
;
A
#
# COMPACT_ATOMS: atom_id res chain seq x y z
N MET A 1 40.73 -42.43 -4.79
CA MET A 1 40.08 -42.87 -6.05
C MET A 1 38.72 -43.45 -5.69
N ASN A 2 37.55 -42.95 -6.08
CA ASN A 2 37.24 -41.83 -6.97
C ASN A 2 35.85 -41.29 -6.57
N CYS A 3 35.84 -40.09 -5.98
CA CYS A 3 34.66 -39.29 -5.65
C CYS A 3 34.10 -38.63 -6.93
N THR A 4 33.93 -39.43 -7.99
CA THR A 4 33.82 -38.94 -9.38
C THR A 4 32.61 -39.51 -10.12
N LYS A 5 31.78 -40.35 -9.47
CA LYS A 5 30.54 -40.86 -10.05
C LYS A 5 29.25 -40.26 -9.49
N MET A 6 29.30 -39.58 -8.33
CA MET A 6 28.11 -38.93 -7.75
C MET A 6 28.02 -37.42 -8.05
N LYS A 7 29.05 -36.83 -8.66
CA LYS A 7 29.07 -35.43 -9.15
C LYS A 7 28.68 -35.27 -10.62
N LYS A 8 28.39 -36.37 -11.35
CA LYS A 8 28.12 -36.34 -12.79
C LYS A 8 26.65 -36.41 -13.18
N LEU A 9 25.75 -36.72 -12.23
CA LEU A 9 24.30 -36.73 -12.48
C LEU A 9 23.60 -35.39 -12.18
N PHE A 10 24.24 -34.50 -11.42
CA PHE A 10 23.63 -33.24 -10.95
C PHE A 10 24.11 -31.97 -11.67
N ARG A 11 24.86 -32.09 -12.77
CA ARG A 11 25.47 -30.93 -13.45
C ARG A 11 25.10 -30.77 -14.94
N LYS A 12 24.16 -31.56 -15.47
CA LYS A 12 23.68 -31.45 -16.87
C LYS A 12 22.17 -31.28 -17.05
N GLY A 13 21.35 -31.45 -16.02
CA GLY A 13 19.88 -31.40 -16.14
C GLY A 13 19.22 -30.09 -15.70
N THR A 14 19.88 -29.26 -14.91
CA THR A 14 19.23 -28.12 -14.21
C THR A 14 19.60 -26.74 -14.73
N LEU A 15 20.60 -26.62 -15.62
CA LEU A 15 21.00 -25.34 -16.20
C LEU A 15 20.42 -25.08 -17.60
N SER A 16 19.88 -26.11 -18.27
CA SER A 16 19.26 -25.95 -19.59
C SER A 16 17.76 -25.63 -19.54
N ILE A 17 17.12 -25.85 -18.39
CA ILE A 17 15.68 -25.58 -18.18
C ILE A 17 15.45 -24.11 -17.77
N LEU A 18 16.47 -23.45 -17.21
CA LEU A 18 16.39 -22.06 -16.74
C LEU A 18 16.76 -21.01 -17.80
N LEU A 19 17.40 -21.40 -18.91
CA LEU A 19 17.69 -20.49 -20.04
C LEU A 19 16.74 -20.66 -21.24
N LEU A 20 16.00 -21.77 -21.34
CA LEU A 20 14.99 -21.95 -22.40
C LEU A 20 13.61 -21.39 -22.04
N GLY A 21 13.32 -21.19 -20.75
CA GLY A 21 12.04 -20.62 -20.27
C GLY A 21 11.96 -19.09 -20.32
N VAL A 22 13.05 -18.40 -20.64
CA VAL A 22 13.11 -16.92 -20.65
C VAL A 22 13.13 -16.35 -22.09
N ILE A 23 13.29 -17.18 -23.12
CA ILE A 23 13.39 -16.72 -24.52
C ILE A 23 12.14 -17.10 -25.36
N THR A 24 11.22 -17.92 -24.84
CA THR A 24 9.94 -18.23 -25.53
C THR A 24 8.77 -17.32 -25.14
N PHE A 25 8.97 -16.33 -24.25
CA PHE A 25 7.94 -15.33 -23.91
C PHE A 25 7.95 -14.09 -24.81
N PHE A 26 8.93 -13.95 -25.70
CA PHE A 26 9.00 -12.87 -26.68
C PHE A 26 8.96 -13.46 -28.08
N THR A 27 7.75 -13.56 -28.62
CA THR A 27 7.32 -13.67 -30.04
C THR A 27 6.10 -14.57 -30.17
N TYR A 28 5.03 -14.26 -29.42
CA TYR A 28 3.72 -14.50 -30.00
C TYR A 28 3.45 -13.32 -30.94
N PRO A 29 3.24 -13.54 -32.26
CA PRO A 29 2.66 -12.49 -33.07
C PRO A 29 1.33 -12.15 -32.43
N LEU A 30 1.15 -10.87 -32.12
CA LEU A 30 -0.12 -10.30 -31.67
C LEU A 30 -1.12 -10.52 -32.81
N SER A 31 -1.72 -11.71 -32.85
CA SER A 31 -2.82 -12.00 -33.75
C SER A 31 -3.97 -11.16 -33.25
N ALA A 32 -4.36 -10.15 -34.03
CA ALA A 32 -5.53 -9.33 -33.77
C ALA A 32 -6.71 -10.25 -33.51
N GLN A 33 -7.17 -10.29 -32.27
CA GLN A 33 -8.23 -11.19 -31.85
C GLN A 33 -9.57 -10.61 -32.33
N THR A 34 -9.94 -10.95 -33.57
CA THR A 34 -11.30 -10.75 -34.05
C THR A 34 -12.12 -11.95 -33.59
N ASN A 35 -13.11 -11.74 -32.70
CA ASN A 35 -14.44 -12.38 -32.75
C ASN A 35 -15.26 -12.05 -31.49
N GLY A 36 -15.68 -10.79 -31.37
CA GLY A 36 -17.09 -10.57 -31.01
C GLY A 36 -17.92 -10.79 -32.28
N LYS A 37 -19.25 -11.00 -32.19
CA LYS A 37 -20.11 -11.05 -33.40
C LYS A 37 -19.99 -9.73 -34.17
N SER A 38 -19.04 -9.66 -35.11
CA SER A 38 -18.85 -8.48 -35.95
C SER A 38 -19.78 -8.58 -37.14
N SER A 39 -20.98 -7.99 -37.02
CA SER A 39 -21.71 -7.60 -38.21
C SER A 39 -21.08 -6.32 -38.75
N LYS A 40 -20.79 -6.26 -40.07
CA LYS A 40 -20.30 -5.10 -40.85
C LYS A 40 -19.95 -3.85 -40.01
N GLY A 41 -18.70 -3.74 -39.58
CA GLY A 41 -18.16 -2.49 -38.98
C GLY A 41 -18.52 -2.22 -37.52
N LEU A 42 -19.33 -3.07 -36.89
CA LEU A 42 -19.72 -2.99 -35.48
C LEU A 42 -18.94 -4.01 -34.64
N TYR A 43 -18.57 -3.63 -33.41
CA TYR A 43 -17.98 -4.49 -32.40
C TYR A 43 -18.71 -4.30 -31.09
N GLU A 44 -19.30 -5.37 -30.60
CA GLU A 44 -20.04 -5.42 -29.36
C GLU A 44 -19.08 -5.57 -28.18
N LEU A 45 -19.01 -4.55 -27.33
CA LEU A 45 -18.25 -4.59 -26.07
C LEU A 45 -19.11 -5.15 -24.94
N PHE A 46 -20.41 -4.90 -24.94
CA PHE A 46 -21.34 -5.47 -23.96
C PHE A 46 -22.80 -5.30 -24.42
N SER A 47 -23.56 -6.40 -24.49
CA SER A 47 -25.03 -6.40 -24.55
C SER A 47 -25.64 -7.60 -23.80
N THR A 48 -24.95 -8.75 -23.81
CA THR A 48 -25.38 -9.95 -23.07
C THR A 48 -24.20 -10.73 -22.49
N LYS A 49 -23.03 -10.64 -23.13
CA LYS A 49 -21.76 -11.24 -22.70
C LYS A 49 -20.61 -10.26 -22.96
N ILE A 50 -19.53 -10.38 -22.18
CA ILE A 50 -18.27 -9.68 -22.46
C ILE A 50 -17.53 -10.39 -23.62
N PRO A 51 -16.66 -9.69 -24.38
CA PRO A 51 -15.91 -10.28 -25.50
C PRO A 51 -14.93 -11.37 -25.04
N ASP A 52 -14.65 -12.34 -25.91
CA ASP A 52 -13.66 -13.39 -25.63
C ASP A 52 -12.28 -12.78 -25.35
N GLY A 53 -11.70 -13.13 -24.20
CA GLY A 53 -10.42 -12.57 -23.72
C GLY A 53 -10.56 -11.36 -22.79
N ALA A 54 -11.73 -10.71 -22.74
CA ALA A 54 -12.03 -9.70 -21.74
C ALA A 54 -12.44 -10.37 -20.42
N GLN A 55 -11.99 -9.80 -19.29
CA GLN A 55 -12.31 -10.30 -17.96
C GLN A 55 -12.58 -9.15 -17.01
N TRP A 56 -13.56 -9.33 -16.14
CA TRP A 56 -13.72 -8.45 -14.99
C TRP A 56 -12.51 -8.60 -14.07
N LYS A 57 -11.95 -7.48 -13.62
CA LYS A 57 -10.77 -7.47 -12.73
C LYS A 57 -11.05 -8.14 -11.38
N ALA A 58 -12.30 -8.16 -10.95
CA ALA A 58 -12.78 -9.00 -9.84
C ALA A 58 -13.43 -10.26 -10.41
N GLN A 59 -13.14 -11.43 -9.82
CA GLN A 59 -13.43 -12.76 -10.38
C GLN A 59 -14.91 -13.20 -10.35
N ASP A 60 -15.85 -12.30 -10.06
CA ASP A 60 -17.27 -12.64 -9.91
C ASP A 60 -18.13 -11.89 -10.93
N ASN A 61 -19.09 -12.58 -11.57
CA ASN A 61 -20.14 -12.03 -12.43
C ASN A 61 -21.11 -11.07 -11.70
N LYS A 62 -20.73 -10.50 -10.55
CA LYS A 62 -21.55 -9.66 -9.67
C LYS A 62 -22.01 -8.34 -10.33
N PHE A 63 -21.36 -7.94 -11.41
CA PHE A 63 -21.65 -6.71 -12.14
C PHE A 63 -22.70 -6.89 -13.23
N VAL A 64 -23.14 -8.11 -13.53
CA VAL A 64 -24.14 -8.36 -14.58
C VAL A 64 -25.47 -8.71 -13.91
N ARG A 65 -26.55 -8.00 -14.26
CA ARG A 65 -27.91 -8.25 -13.76
C ARG A 65 -28.90 -8.41 -14.90
N ASP A 66 -29.94 -9.20 -14.68
CA ASP A 66 -31.02 -9.43 -15.64
C ASP A 66 -31.81 -8.15 -15.95
N GLY A 67 -32.21 -7.99 -17.21
CA GLY A 67 -32.89 -6.82 -17.76
C GLY A 67 -31.92 -5.86 -18.44
N GLY A 68 -32.29 -4.58 -18.55
CA GLY A 68 -31.39 -3.57 -19.11
C GLY A 68 -32.13 -2.43 -19.80
N TYR A 69 -31.44 -1.79 -20.73
CA TYR A 69 -31.93 -0.64 -21.46
C TYR A 69 -33.19 -0.97 -22.28
N SER A 70 -33.20 -2.10 -22.98
CA SER A 70 -34.29 -2.49 -23.87
C SER A 70 -35.02 -3.74 -23.39
N LYS A 71 -36.26 -3.95 -23.84
CA LYS A 71 -36.99 -5.22 -23.62
C LYS A 71 -36.31 -6.44 -24.24
N LYS A 72 -35.30 -6.23 -25.09
CA LYS A 72 -34.48 -7.26 -25.71
C LYS A 72 -33.12 -7.43 -25.02
N SER A 73 -32.76 -6.52 -24.11
CA SER A 73 -31.52 -6.57 -23.35
C SER A 73 -31.74 -7.61 -22.24
N GLU A 74 -31.03 -8.72 -22.35
CA GLU A 74 -31.10 -9.80 -21.37
C GLU A 74 -30.36 -9.41 -20.09
N ASN A 75 -29.27 -8.64 -20.21
CA ASN A 75 -28.39 -8.28 -19.12
C ASN A 75 -27.88 -6.83 -19.23
N TYR A 76 -27.63 -6.18 -18.10
CA TYR A 76 -26.92 -4.89 -18.03
C TYR A 76 -25.78 -4.92 -17.00
N ILE A 77 -24.82 -4.01 -17.14
CA ILE A 77 -23.76 -3.80 -16.16
C ILE A 77 -24.32 -2.94 -15.03
N TYR A 78 -24.52 -3.56 -13.88
CA TYR A 78 -24.89 -2.89 -12.65
C TYR A 78 -23.64 -2.51 -11.84
N VAL A 79 -23.55 -1.22 -11.50
CA VAL A 79 -22.48 -0.66 -10.68
C VAL A 79 -23.09 -0.07 -9.42
N GLY A 80 -22.89 -0.74 -8.30
CA GLY A 80 -23.31 -0.23 -7.00
C GLY A 80 -22.59 1.06 -6.62
N ALA A 81 -23.22 1.90 -5.79
CA ALA A 81 -22.54 3.04 -5.19
C ALA A 81 -21.33 2.57 -4.35
N SER A 82 -20.12 2.71 -4.90
CA SER A 82 -18.89 2.19 -4.31
C SER A 82 -17.69 3.03 -4.74
N LYS A 83 -16.68 3.14 -3.87
CA LYS A 83 -15.41 3.82 -4.20
C LYS A 83 -14.58 3.07 -5.25
N SER A 84 -14.92 1.83 -5.58
CA SER A 84 -14.20 1.02 -6.58
C SER A 84 -15.08 0.79 -7.80
N PRO A 85 -14.64 1.21 -9.01
CA PRO A 85 -15.41 1.03 -10.23
C PRO A 85 -15.46 -0.44 -10.67
N ALA A 86 -16.48 -0.80 -11.44
CA ALA A 86 -16.49 -2.09 -12.14
C ALA A 86 -15.51 -2.00 -13.31
N GLU A 87 -14.45 -2.81 -13.31
CA GLU A 87 -13.37 -2.71 -14.31
C GLU A 87 -13.37 -3.93 -15.24
N LEU A 88 -13.61 -3.67 -16.52
CA LEU A 88 -13.40 -4.61 -17.62
C LEU A 88 -11.95 -4.45 -18.12
N THR A 89 -11.21 -5.57 -18.18
CA THR A 89 -9.80 -5.60 -18.59
C THR A 89 -9.56 -6.66 -19.66
N GLY A 90 -8.38 -6.67 -20.28
CA GLY A 90 -8.03 -7.66 -21.31
C GLY A 90 -8.46 -7.28 -22.73
N LEU A 91 -8.85 -6.01 -22.94
CA LEU A 91 -9.11 -5.50 -24.29
C LEU A 91 -7.79 -5.18 -25.00
N SER A 92 -7.81 -5.19 -26.33
CA SER A 92 -6.69 -4.71 -27.16
C SER A 92 -7.25 -4.10 -28.44
N ILE A 93 -8.02 -3.03 -28.31
CA ILE A 93 -8.82 -2.47 -29.40
C ILE A 93 -8.24 -1.11 -29.84
N PRO A 94 -7.68 -1.00 -31.06
CA PRO A 94 -7.14 0.24 -31.57
C PRO A 94 -8.25 1.21 -32.04
N ILE A 95 -8.16 2.46 -31.58
CA ILE A 95 -9.00 3.58 -32.00
C ILE A 95 -8.20 4.50 -32.91
N ARG A 96 -8.70 4.76 -34.12
CA ARG A 96 -8.00 5.49 -35.17
C ARG A 96 -8.92 6.47 -35.89
N GLU A 97 -8.33 7.49 -36.52
CA GLU A 97 -9.06 8.48 -37.33
C GLU A 97 -9.75 7.83 -38.53
N ASN A 98 -9.03 6.93 -39.20
CA ASN A 98 -9.46 6.21 -40.39
C ASN A 98 -9.31 4.70 -40.13
N PRO A 99 -10.29 4.07 -39.47
CA PRO A 99 -10.15 2.70 -38.95
C PRO A 99 -10.06 1.63 -40.05
N GLY A 100 -9.01 0.82 -40.01
CA GLY A 100 -8.84 -0.38 -40.84
C GLY A 100 -9.61 -1.61 -40.33
N PRO A 101 -9.31 -2.81 -40.85
CA PRO A 101 -9.81 -4.07 -40.29
C PRO A 101 -9.39 -4.24 -38.82
N GLY A 102 -10.34 -4.48 -37.92
CA GLY A 102 -10.08 -4.63 -36.48
C GLY A 102 -9.89 -3.32 -35.69
N GLU A 103 -9.97 -2.16 -36.34
CA GLU A 103 -9.90 -0.85 -35.70
C GLU A 103 -11.26 -0.16 -35.69
N PHE A 104 -11.45 0.80 -34.78
CA PHE A 104 -12.72 1.52 -34.59
C PHE A 104 -12.51 3.01 -34.35
N ARG A 105 -13.60 3.79 -34.33
CA ARG A 105 -13.56 5.24 -34.11
C ARG A 105 -14.65 5.75 -33.18
N TYR A 106 -15.85 5.23 -33.32
CA TYR A 106 -17.01 5.70 -32.59
C TYR A 106 -17.38 4.72 -31.47
N ILE A 107 -17.99 5.25 -30.42
CA ILE A 107 -18.60 4.45 -29.36
C ILE A 107 -20.06 4.88 -29.19
N THR A 108 -20.94 3.89 -28.99
CA THR A 108 -22.28 4.11 -28.48
C THR A 108 -22.48 3.30 -27.21
N PHE A 109 -23.16 3.86 -26.22
CA PHE A 109 -23.44 3.20 -24.95
C PHE A 109 -24.70 3.77 -24.31
N ALA A 110 -25.44 2.92 -23.59
CA ALA A 110 -26.52 3.33 -22.71
C ALA A 110 -25.99 3.43 -21.27
N TRP A 111 -26.40 4.46 -20.54
CA TRP A 111 -26.15 4.55 -19.12
C TRP A 111 -27.32 5.19 -18.36
N VAL A 112 -27.42 4.89 -17.08
CA VAL A 112 -28.41 5.46 -16.17
C VAL A 112 -27.80 5.60 -14.78
N LYS A 113 -28.19 6.66 -14.09
CA LYS A 113 -27.87 6.87 -12.68
C LYS A 113 -29.17 6.95 -11.90
N TRP A 114 -29.44 5.94 -11.08
CA TRP A 114 -30.70 5.90 -10.34
C TRP A 114 -30.74 6.88 -9.18
N GLY A 115 -29.64 7.50 -8.77
CA GLY A 115 -29.57 8.63 -7.82
C GLY A 115 -28.12 9.07 -7.59
N GLY A 116 -27.87 10.11 -6.80
CA GLY A 116 -26.54 10.74 -6.73
C GLY A 116 -26.41 11.85 -7.77
N ASP A 117 -25.20 12.40 -7.92
CA ASP A 117 -25.02 13.67 -8.64
C ASP A 117 -24.12 13.56 -9.87
N GLN A 118 -23.41 12.44 -10.03
CA GLN A 118 -22.52 12.20 -11.14
C GLN A 118 -22.46 10.71 -11.53
N ILE A 119 -22.13 10.44 -12.79
CA ILE A 119 -21.83 9.13 -13.36
C ILE A 119 -20.63 9.27 -14.29
N GLY A 120 -19.82 8.22 -14.45
CA GLY A 120 -18.72 8.26 -15.39
C GLY A 120 -18.33 6.91 -15.99
N MET A 121 -17.59 6.98 -17.10
CA MET A 121 -17.01 5.82 -17.77
C MET A 121 -15.59 6.19 -18.20
N LYS A 122 -14.60 5.48 -17.65
CA LYS A 122 -13.18 5.70 -17.91
C LYS A 122 -12.61 4.64 -18.81
N PHE A 123 -11.82 5.06 -19.79
CA PHE A 123 -11.16 4.18 -20.74
C PHE A 123 -9.71 3.97 -20.33
N HIS A 124 -9.30 2.72 -20.16
CA HIS A 124 -7.90 2.36 -19.96
C HIS A 124 -7.20 2.29 -21.31
N VAL A 125 -6.04 2.93 -21.41
CA VAL A 125 -5.25 3.02 -22.65
C VAL A 125 -3.80 2.64 -22.40
N SER A 126 -3.18 1.92 -23.34
CA SER A 126 -1.77 1.48 -23.24
C SER A 126 -0.76 2.58 -23.56
N GLU A 127 -1.06 3.45 -24.50
CA GLU A 127 -0.18 4.55 -24.92
C GLU A 127 -0.63 5.84 -24.24
N LYS A 128 0.23 6.40 -23.39
CA LYS A 128 0.02 7.68 -22.68
C LYS A 128 1.10 8.68 -23.05
N SER A 129 1.09 9.15 -24.30
CA SER A 129 2.00 10.22 -24.72
C SER A 129 1.63 11.52 -24.00
N ALA A 130 2.63 12.36 -23.67
CA ALA A 130 2.40 13.62 -22.96
C ALA A 130 1.45 14.58 -23.72
N ASN A 131 1.40 14.48 -25.05
CA ASN A 131 0.63 15.37 -25.93
C ASN A 131 -0.70 14.77 -26.43
N GLN A 132 -1.18 13.71 -25.79
CA GLN A 132 -2.39 13.01 -26.25
C GLN A 132 -3.67 13.76 -25.87
N LYS A 133 -4.58 13.94 -26.83
CA LYS A 133 -5.81 14.74 -26.68
C LYS A 133 -6.66 14.34 -25.48
N GLY A 134 -6.73 13.05 -25.15
CA GLY A 134 -7.56 12.55 -24.04
C GLY A 134 -6.98 12.73 -22.64
N LYS A 135 -5.71 13.13 -22.52
CA LYS A 135 -5.05 13.30 -21.21
C LYS A 135 -5.69 14.40 -20.36
N LYS A 136 -6.17 15.49 -20.98
CA LYS A 136 -6.89 16.58 -20.29
C LYS A 136 -8.23 16.17 -19.66
N TYR A 137 -8.73 14.99 -20.01
CA TYR A 137 -9.98 14.45 -19.50
C TYR A 137 -9.76 13.11 -18.77
N ASP A 138 -8.49 12.76 -18.48
CA ASP A 138 -8.10 11.47 -17.93
C ASP A 138 -8.78 10.27 -18.64
N PHE A 139 -9.00 10.40 -19.95
CA PHE A 139 -9.73 9.42 -20.79
C PHE A 139 -11.08 9.01 -20.20
N THR A 140 -11.82 9.95 -19.63
CA THR A 140 -13.05 9.69 -18.88
C THR A 140 -14.20 10.51 -19.42
N TYR A 141 -15.36 9.87 -19.59
CA TYR A 141 -16.64 10.55 -19.80
C TYR A 141 -17.35 10.70 -18.48
N ILE A 142 -17.94 11.87 -18.23
CA ILE A 142 -18.76 12.15 -17.04
C ILE A 142 -20.07 12.81 -17.42
N ALA A 143 -21.10 12.64 -16.61
CA ALA A 143 -22.33 13.42 -16.69
C ALA A 143 -22.82 13.75 -15.28
N GLY A 144 -23.47 14.89 -15.12
CA GLY A 144 -23.82 15.46 -13.81
C GLY A 144 -22.70 16.34 -13.21
N LYS A 145 -22.97 16.88 -12.02
CA LYS A 145 -22.07 17.82 -11.32
C LYS A 145 -21.52 17.14 -10.07
N SER A 146 -20.20 17.14 -9.91
CA SER A 146 -19.56 16.65 -8.68
C SER A 146 -20.00 17.50 -7.48
N LYS A 147 -20.45 16.86 -6.40
CA LYS A 147 -20.60 17.51 -5.08
C LYS A 147 -19.33 17.46 -4.24
N ASP A 148 -18.37 16.62 -4.62
CA ASP A 148 -17.02 16.62 -4.04
C ASP A 148 -16.25 17.82 -4.59
N LEU A 149 -16.09 18.83 -3.72
CA LEU A 149 -15.37 20.08 -3.99
C LEU A 149 -13.86 19.96 -3.72
N ILE A 150 -13.40 18.84 -3.14
CA ILE A 150 -12.00 18.64 -2.75
C ILE A 150 -11.24 17.87 -3.83
N ASN A 151 -11.87 16.84 -4.43
CA ASN A 151 -11.30 16.10 -5.55
C ASN A 151 -12.38 15.80 -6.61
N PRO A 152 -12.80 16.80 -7.41
CA PRO A 152 -13.81 16.57 -8.43
C PRO A 152 -13.33 15.55 -9.46
N MET A 153 -14.21 14.64 -9.87
CA MET A 153 -13.91 13.71 -10.95
C MET A 153 -13.66 14.49 -12.24
N GLU A 154 -12.45 14.41 -12.75
CA GLU A 154 -12.06 15.01 -14.02
C GLU A 154 -12.49 14.12 -15.19
N GLY A 155 -13.13 14.72 -16.19
CA GLY A 155 -13.60 14.00 -17.38
C GLY A 155 -14.23 14.95 -18.38
N LEU A 156 -14.43 14.45 -19.61
CA LEU A 156 -15.19 15.14 -20.61
C LEU A 156 -16.67 15.08 -20.23
N ASN A 157 -17.24 16.23 -19.91
CA ASN A 157 -18.64 16.35 -19.50
C ASN A 157 -19.58 16.18 -20.70
N LEU A 158 -20.48 15.21 -20.60
CA LEU A 158 -21.47 14.84 -21.62
C LEU A 158 -22.86 15.45 -21.35
N GLY A 159 -23.03 16.23 -20.27
CA GLY A 159 -24.27 16.95 -19.96
C GLY A 159 -24.83 16.62 -18.59
N GLU A 160 -26.15 16.73 -18.46
CA GLU A 160 -26.88 16.50 -17.22
C GLU A 160 -26.90 15.02 -16.81
N LEU A 161 -27.17 14.78 -15.52
CA LEU A 161 -27.19 13.42 -14.98
C LEU A 161 -28.36 12.61 -15.56
N PRO A 162 -28.11 11.42 -16.14
CA PRO A 162 -29.16 10.59 -16.73
C PRO A 162 -29.99 9.90 -15.65
N GLY A 163 -31.14 10.49 -15.26
CA GLY A 163 -32.08 9.88 -14.29
C GLY A 163 -32.89 8.70 -14.84
N HIS A 164 -32.83 8.47 -16.16
CA HIS A 164 -33.36 7.32 -16.87
C HIS A 164 -32.30 6.86 -17.88
N TRP A 165 -32.49 5.68 -18.47
CA TRP A 165 -31.54 5.18 -19.47
C TRP A 165 -31.42 6.14 -20.65
N MET A 166 -30.20 6.61 -20.86
CA MET A 166 -29.84 7.56 -21.91
C MET A 166 -28.76 6.93 -22.77
N VAL A 167 -28.94 7.00 -24.09
CA VAL A 167 -27.95 6.51 -25.04
C VAL A 167 -27.11 7.66 -25.55
N MET A 168 -25.80 7.47 -25.45
CA MET A 168 -24.79 8.42 -25.89
C MET A 168 -24.03 7.82 -27.06
N THR A 169 -23.80 8.63 -28.10
CA THR A 169 -22.91 8.29 -29.21
C THR A 169 -21.82 9.33 -29.32
N ARG A 170 -20.55 8.89 -29.31
CA ARG A 170 -19.36 9.76 -29.31
C ARG A 170 -18.34 9.35 -30.36
N ASP A 171 -17.62 10.34 -30.89
CA ASP A 171 -16.42 10.12 -31.70
C ASP A 171 -15.22 10.01 -30.76
N LEU A 172 -14.86 8.77 -30.42
CA LEU A 172 -13.84 8.45 -29.43
C LEU A 172 -12.46 8.93 -29.87
N TRP A 173 -12.18 8.90 -31.18
CA TRP A 173 -10.94 9.45 -31.73
C TRP A 173 -10.90 10.97 -31.64
N LYS A 174 -12.01 11.67 -31.92
CA LYS A 174 -12.06 13.13 -31.77
C LYS A 174 -11.83 13.55 -30.33
N ASP A 175 -12.41 12.81 -29.39
CA ASP A 175 -12.32 13.09 -27.96
C ASP A 175 -10.93 12.75 -27.38
N PHE A 176 -10.32 11.62 -27.75
CA PHE A 176 -9.11 11.11 -27.09
C PHE A 176 -7.88 10.90 -27.99
N GLY A 177 -8.04 10.98 -29.30
CA GLY A 177 -6.98 10.77 -30.30
C GLY A 177 -6.73 9.29 -30.61
N ASN A 178 -5.58 9.00 -31.21
CA ASN A 178 -5.14 7.62 -31.43
C ASN A 178 -4.83 6.98 -30.07
N ILE A 179 -5.59 5.94 -29.71
CA ILE A 179 -5.45 5.19 -28.46
C ILE A 179 -5.60 3.70 -28.77
N THR A 180 -5.11 2.86 -27.87
CA THR A 180 -5.44 1.43 -27.85
C THR A 180 -6.12 1.14 -26.53
N LEU A 181 -7.40 0.79 -26.59
CA LEU A 181 -8.22 0.49 -25.43
C LEU A 181 -7.81 -0.86 -24.84
N THR A 182 -7.43 -0.84 -23.56
CA THR A 182 -7.03 -2.02 -22.80
C THR A 182 -8.07 -2.46 -21.77
N GLY A 183 -9.04 -1.59 -21.48
CA GLY A 183 -10.11 -1.83 -20.53
C GLY A 183 -11.06 -0.64 -20.38
N ILE A 184 -12.12 -0.83 -19.61
CA ILE A 184 -13.11 0.21 -19.29
C ILE A 184 -13.47 0.10 -17.80
N SER A 185 -13.44 1.22 -17.07
CA SER A 185 -13.97 1.34 -15.72
C SER A 185 -15.31 2.06 -15.75
N PHE A 186 -16.33 1.42 -15.19
CA PHE A 186 -17.66 2.00 -15.01
C PHE A 186 -17.74 2.62 -13.61
N ILE A 187 -17.91 3.95 -13.57
CA ILE A 187 -17.71 4.77 -12.37
C ILE A 187 -19.07 5.29 -11.90
N CYS A 188 -19.40 4.97 -10.66
CA CYS A 188 -20.63 5.38 -9.99
C CYS A 188 -20.24 6.12 -8.69
N PRO A 189 -19.90 7.42 -8.78
CA PRO A 189 -19.54 8.19 -7.61
C PRO A 189 -20.80 8.49 -6.79
N GLU A 190 -20.73 8.16 -5.50
CA GLU A 190 -21.73 8.49 -4.47
C GLU A 190 -23.15 7.91 -4.68
N ARG A 191 -23.90 7.79 -3.59
CA ARG A 191 -25.34 7.46 -3.45
C ARG A 191 -26.06 6.81 -4.65
N ARG A 192 -26.71 5.65 -4.43
CA ARG A 192 -27.50 4.86 -5.42
C ARG A 192 -26.71 4.40 -6.64
N ASP A 193 -27.25 3.42 -7.34
CA ASP A 193 -26.49 2.64 -8.30
C ASP A 193 -26.53 3.27 -9.71
N ALA A 194 -25.66 2.76 -10.58
CA ALA A 194 -25.64 3.11 -11.99
C ALA A 194 -25.75 1.85 -12.85
N GLY A 195 -26.36 2.00 -14.01
CA GLY A 195 -26.47 0.98 -15.04
C GLY A 195 -25.71 1.40 -16.28
N PHE A 196 -25.04 0.46 -16.92
CA PHE A 196 -24.43 0.63 -18.24
C PHE A 196 -24.85 -0.55 -19.12
N ASP A 197 -25.18 -0.27 -20.37
CA ASP A 197 -25.70 -1.30 -21.28
C ASP A 197 -25.42 -0.92 -22.74
N GLU A 198 -25.60 -1.85 -23.67
CA GLU A 198 -25.57 -1.63 -25.12
C GLU A 198 -24.32 -0.86 -25.59
N ILE A 199 -23.15 -1.35 -25.19
CA ILE A 199 -21.86 -0.72 -25.50
C ILE A 199 -21.32 -1.30 -26.79
N PHE A 200 -21.22 -0.47 -27.83
CA PHE A 200 -20.67 -0.86 -29.13
C PHE A 200 -19.62 0.12 -29.62
N LEU A 201 -18.61 -0.43 -30.28
CA LEU A 201 -17.66 0.32 -31.10
C LEU A 201 -18.03 0.21 -32.56
N ALA A 202 -17.87 1.29 -33.30
CA ALA A 202 -18.17 1.36 -34.72
C ALA A 202 -17.03 2.01 -35.50
N LYS A 203 -16.85 1.58 -36.75
CA LYS A 203 -15.87 2.17 -37.66
C LYS A 203 -16.34 3.51 -38.21
N THR A 204 -17.60 3.56 -38.63
CA THR A 204 -18.24 4.75 -39.16
C THR A 204 -19.45 5.13 -38.31
N GLN A 205 -19.88 6.38 -38.41
CA GLN A 205 -21.10 6.83 -37.74
C GLN A 205 -22.36 6.12 -38.27
N ASP A 206 -22.36 5.70 -39.53
CA ASP A 206 -23.46 4.94 -40.13
C ASP A 206 -23.56 3.50 -39.60
N ASP A 207 -22.43 2.88 -39.23
CA ASP A 207 -22.42 1.54 -38.64
C ASP A 207 -23.15 1.50 -37.29
N ILE A 208 -23.21 2.63 -36.58
CA ILE A 208 -23.94 2.78 -35.31
C ILE A 208 -25.44 2.64 -35.52
N LYS A 209 -25.97 3.06 -36.69
CA LYS A 209 -27.40 2.92 -37.02
C LYS A 209 -27.82 1.46 -37.17
N ASN A 210 -26.85 0.55 -37.34
CA ASN A 210 -27.07 -0.89 -37.38
C ASN A 210 -27.07 -1.53 -35.98
N ALA A 211 -26.76 -0.78 -34.92
CA ALA A 211 -26.96 -1.23 -33.55
C ALA A 211 -28.48 -1.37 -33.26
N PRO A 212 -28.91 -2.31 -32.41
CA PRO A 212 -30.33 -2.57 -32.15
C PRO A 212 -31.09 -1.29 -31.75
N LYS A 213 -32.20 -0.98 -32.43
CA LYS A 213 -32.93 0.30 -32.33
C LYS A 213 -33.36 0.68 -30.90
N VAL A 214 -32.58 1.61 -30.37
CA VAL A 214 -32.74 2.55 -29.27
C VAL A 214 -33.89 3.54 -29.57
N LEU A 215 -34.78 3.83 -28.61
CA LEU A 215 -35.78 4.92 -28.71
C LEU A 215 -35.07 6.30 -28.63
N PRO A 216 -35.63 7.39 -29.22
CA PRO A 216 -34.87 8.38 -29.98
C PRO A 216 -33.90 9.24 -29.17
N SER A 217 -32.74 9.40 -29.78
CA SER A 217 -31.64 10.32 -29.53
C SER A 217 -32.03 11.80 -29.37
N GLU A 218 -31.41 12.48 -28.40
CA GLU A 218 -30.94 13.86 -28.60
C GLU A 218 -29.40 13.86 -28.51
N ILE A 219 -28.76 14.40 -29.54
CA ILE A 219 -27.31 14.49 -29.67
C ILE A 219 -26.85 15.66 -28.79
N ALA A 220 -26.24 15.38 -27.64
CA ALA A 220 -25.69 16.42 -26.77
C ALA A 220 -24.46 17.11 -27.44
N THR A 221 -24.61 18.38 -27.79
CA THR A 221 -23.51 19.24 -28.25
C THR A 221 -22.74 19.86 -27.07
N PRO A 222 -21.40 19.94 -27.14
CA PRO A 222 -20.58 20.46 -26.04
C PRO A 222 -20.73 21.98 -25.88
N VAL A 223 -20.81 22.45 -24.63
CA VAL A 223 -20.74 23.87 -24.27
C VAL A 223 -19.26 24.25 -24.03
N PRO A 224 -18.69 25.26 -24.72
CA PRO A 224 -17.34 25.74 -24.45
C PRO A 224 -17.29 26.58 -23.17
N VAL A 225 -16.16 26.51 -22.46
CA VAL A 225 -15.86 27.32 -21.28
C VAL A 225 -15.07 28.54 -21.73
N ASP A 226 -15.72 29.70 -21.80
CA ASP A 226 -15.02 30.98 -21.78
C ASP A 226 -15.00 31.48 -20.34
N GLY A 227 -13.78 31.75 -19.87
CA GLY A 227 -13.55 32.30 -18.55
C GLY A 227 -13.72 33.81 -18.55
N GLU A 228 -14.21 34.32 -17.43
CA GLU A 228 -13.75 35.55 -16.79
C GLU A 228 -14.36 35.59 -15.39
N GLU A 229 -13.51 35.92 -14.40
CA GLU A 229 -13.88 36.07 -13.00
C GLU A 229 -14.80 37.28 -12.83
N GLU A 230 -15.99 37.10 -12.25
CA GLU A 230 -16.62 38.13 -11.42
C GLU A 230 -17.28 37.47 -10.22
N GLY A 231 -16.80 37.83 -9.02
CA GLY A 231 -17.46 37.47 -7.77
C GLY A 231 -18.73 38.28 -7.56
N LEU A 232 -19.63 37.76 -6.73
CA LEU A 232 -20.51 38.44 -5.77
C LEU A 232 -21.45 37.35 -5.19
N VAL A 233 -21.26 37.00 -3.92
CA VAL A 233 -22.09 37.42 -2.76
C VAL A 233 -23.52 36.87 -2.81
N TYR A 234 -23.83 36.16 -1.73
CA TYR A 234 -25.00 35.38 -1.38
C TYR A 234 -26.34 36.11 -1.56
N GLU A 235 -27.36 35.36 -2.02
CA GLU A 235 -28.72 35.56 -1.51
C GLU A 235 -29.29 34.22 -1.04
N GLU A 236 -29.69 34.20 0.23
CA GLU A 236 -30.38 33.11 0.90
C GLU A 236 -31.76 32.88 0.26
N GLY A 237 -31.92 31.74 -0.42
CA GLY A 237 -33.24 31.20 -0.72
C GLY A 237 -33.68 30.32 0.44
N THR A 238 -34.58 30.84 1.26
CA THR A 238 -35.16 30.22 2.46
C THR A 238 -35.58 28.77 2.25
N THR A 239 -35.08 27.94 3.16
CA THR A 239 -35.51 26.59 3.49
C THR A 239 -37.02 26.52 3.75
N ASN A 240 -37.67 25.50 3.19
CA ASN A 240 -38.76 24.85 3.90
C ASN A 240 -38.18 23.56 4.48
N GLU A 241 -37.92 23.64 5.79
CA GLU A 241 -37.73 22.54 6.75
C GLU A 241 -38.96 21.61 6.61
N ASP A 242 -38.83 20.30 6.43
CA ASP A 242 -38.48 19.36 7.49
C ASP A 242 -38.16 17.99 6.87
N GLU A 243 -36.91 17.53 6.95
CA GLU A 243 -36.57 16.11 7.08
C GLU A 243 -35.09 16.01 7.46
N GLN A 244 -34.82 15.79 8.75
CA GLN A 244 -33.45 15.65 9.24
C GLN A 244 -32.80 14.37 8.68
N PRO A 245 -31.62 14.46 8.01
CA PRO A 245 -30.85 13.27 7.68
C PRO A 245 -30.17 12.75 8.96
N GLN A 246 -30.67 11.64 9.49
CA GLN A 246 -29.95 10.85 10.50
C GLN A 246 -28.59 10.42 9.90
N GLY A 247 -27.52 11.05 10.36
CA GLY A 247 -26.16 10.62 10.04
C GLY A 247 -25.96 9.19 10.52
N VAL A 248 -25.48 8.31 9.65
CA VAL A 248 -25.01 6.97 10.04
C VAL A 248 -23.79 7.17 10.94
N GLN A 249 -24.03 7.29 12.25
CA GLN A 249 -22.98 7.15 13.25
C GLN A 249 -22.49 5.71 13.18
N ILE A 250 -21.30 5.51 12.61
CA ILE A 250 -20.60 4.26 12.76
C ILE A 250 -20.09 4.19 14.19
N ASP A 251 -20.80 3.43 15.02
CA ASP A 251 -20.33 3.09 16.34
C ASP A 251 -19.18 2.08 16.22
N TRP A 252 -17.96 2.62 16.15
CA TRP A 252 -16.72 1.85 16.08
C TRP A 252 -16.58 0.88 17.26
N ALA A 253 -17.14 1.19 18.43
CA ALA A 253 -17.10 0.30 19.59
C ALA A 253 -18.04 -0.90 19.42
N ALA A 254 -19.21 -0.69 18.81
CA ALA A 254 -20.12 -1.79 18.46
C ALA A 254 -19.55 -2.68 17.33
N GLN A 255 -18.93 -2.08 16.31
CA GLN A 255 -18.36 -2.83 15.18
C GLN A 255 -17.13 -3.67 15.57
N ILE A 256 -16.29 -3.16 16.47
CA ILE A 256 -15.14 -3.87 17.00
C ILE A 256 -15.59 -5.11 17.82
N LYS A 257 -16.70 -5.04 18.55
CA LYS A 257 -17.35 -6.22 19.17
C LYS A 257 -17.92 -7.21 18.15
N ALA A 258 -18.34 -6.72 16.98
CA ALA A 258 -18.93 -7.55 15.93
C ALA A 258 -17.91 -8.31 15.07
N GLY A 259 -16.62 -7.95 15.08
CA GLY A 259 -15.56 -8.51 14.21
C GLY A 259 -15.24 -10.01 14.37
N GLY A 260 -15.97 -10.73 15.23
CA GLY A 260 -15.91 -12.19 15.27
C GLY A 260 -14.72 -12.80 15.97
N PHE A 261 -14.60 -14.12 15.81
CA PHE A 261 -13.57 -14.93 16.50
C PHE A 261 -12.13 -14.47 16.16
N MET A 262 -11.90 -14.00 14.93
CA MET A 262 -10.57 -13.59 14.47
C MET A 262 -10.11 -12.25 15.06
N MET A 263 -10.98 -11.50 15.75
CA MET A 263 -10.57 -10.31 16.50
C MET A 263 -9.83 -10.62 17.80
N TYR A 264 -10.10 -11.75 18.47
CA TYR A 264 -9.41 -12.12 19.72
C TYR A 264 -7.88 -12.19 19.59
N PRO A 265 -7.30 -12.90 18.59
CA PRO A 265 -5.85 -12.90 18.42
C PRO A 265 -5.31 -11.52 18.05
N LEU A 266 -6.07 -10.69 17.32
CA LEU A 266 -5.67 -9.31 17.03
C LEU A 266 -5.63 -8.44 18.28
N TYR A 267 -6.61 -8.53 19.18
CA TYR A 267 -6.56 -7.82 20.46
C TYR A 267 -5.36 -8.23 21.30
N LEU A 268 -5.06 -9.53 21.35
CA LEU A 268 -3.89 -10.03 22.07
C LEU A 268 -2.60 -9.44 21.48
N LEU A 269 -2.45 -9.45 20.15
CA LEU A 269 -1.30 -8.86 19.47
C LEU A 269 -1.21 -7.35 19.67
N GLY A 270 -2.34 -6.64 19.62
CA GLY A 270 -2.41 -5.21 19.88
C GLY A 270 -2.00 -4.85 21.31
N LEU A 271 -2.48 -5.61 22.31
CA LEU A 271 -2.09 -5.43 23.71
C LEU A 271 -0.60 -5.72 23.92
N LEU A 272 -0.09 -6.82 23.37
CA LEU A 272 1.33 -7.16 23.45
C LEU A 272 2.20 -6.08 22.78
N ALA A 273 1.79 -5.59 21.60
CA ALA A 273 2.48 -4.50 20.92
C ALA A 273 2.50 -3.23 21.77
N LEU A 274 1.37 -2.85 22.39
CA LEU A 274 1.26 -1.68 23.25
C LEU A 274 2.18 -1.79 24.48
N VAL A 275 2.15 -2.93 25.18
CA VAL A 275 2.98 -3.17 26.37
C VAL A 275 4.46 -3.13 26.03
N ILE A 276 4.86 -3.83 24.97
CA ILE A 276 6.26 -3.85 24.51
C ILE A 276 6.68 -2.46 24.05
N ALA A 277 5.84 -1.76 23.29
CA ALA A 277 6.13 -0.41 22.83
C ALA A 277 6.36 0.55 24.00
N LEU A 278 5.44 0.63 24.97
CA LEU A 278 5.55 1.52 26.12
C LEU A 278 6.78 1.19 26.97
N GLN A 279 6.98 -0.09 27.31
CA GLN A 279 8.13 -0.54 28.08
C GLN A 279 9.45 -0.15 27.38
N ARG A 280 9.53 -0.30 26.06
CA ARG A 280 10.74 -0.02 25.28
C ARG A 280 10.94 1.45 25.00
N LEU A 281 9.88 2.23 24.80
CA LEU A 281 9.96 3.67 24.64
C LEU A 281 10.57 4.34 25.88
N LEU A 282 10.20 3.85 27.08
CA LEU A 282 10.74 4.31 28.35
C LEU A 282 12.17 3.77 28.59
N THR A 283 12.42 2.50 28.29
CA THR A 283 13.71 1.84 28.50
C THR A 283 14.82 2.34 27.57
N SER A 284 14.49 2.68 26.32
CA SER A 284 15.44 3.06 25.27
C SER A 284 15.92 4.52 25.35
N ARG A 285 15.75 5.17 26.51
CA ARG A 285 16.21 6.55 26.72
C ARG A 285 17.73 6.59 26.92
N GLU A 286 18.36 7.64 26.40
CA GLU A 286 19.80 7.89 26.51
C GLU A 286 20.29 7.83 27.96
N GLY A 287 19.49 8.34 28.90
CA GLY A 287 19.83 8.31 30.32
C GLY A 287 19.99 6.92 30.95
N ARG A 288 19.55 5.84 30.27
CA ARG A 288 19.66 4.46 30.78
C ARG A 288 20.70 3.62 30.04
N LEU A 289 21.01 3.94 28.78
CA LEU A 289 22.03 3.22 27.99
C LEU A 289 23.41 3.91 28.06
N ALA A 290 23.45 5.24 27.99
CA ALA A 290 24.68 6.04 28.00
C ALA A 290 24.44 7.37 28.76
N PRO A 291 24.31 7.32 30.11
CA PRO A 291 24.05 8.51 30.91
C PRO A 291 25.12 9.59 30.70
N LYS A 292 24.67 10.82 30.41
CA LYS A 292 25.58 11.97 30.20
C LYS A 292 26.41 12.28 31.45
N GLY A 293 25.83 12.09 32.63
CA GLY A 293 26.52 12.27 33.91
C GLY A 293 27.69 11.31 34.08
N LEU A 294 27.55 10.05 33.67
CA LEU A 294 28.63 9.06 33.72
C LEU A 294 29.80 9.48 32.85
N ARG A 295 29.55 9.86 31.59
CA ARG A 295 30.59 10.33 30.65
C ARG A 295 31.39 11.50 31.22
N LYS A 296 30.68 12.50 31.76
CA LYS A 296 31.31 13.68 32.36
C LYS A 296 32.18 13.32 33.56
N THR A 297 31.65 12.54 34.50
CA THR A 297 32.41 12.15 35.71
C THR A 297 33.59 11.24 35.37
N VAL A 298 33.44 10.31 34.43
CA VAL A 298 34.54 9.44 33.99
C VAL A 298 35.65 10.26 33.32
N SER A 299 35.30 11.20 32.45
CA SER A 299 36.28 12.10 31.82
C SER A 299 37.01 12.98 32.84
N GLU A 300 36.31 13.51 33.85
CA GLU A 300 36.92 14.28 34.95
C GLU A 300 37.87 13.42 35.81
N CYS A 301 37.47 12.19 36.17
CA CYS A 301 38.31 11.26 36.91
C CYS A 301 39.55 10.82 36.11
N LEU A 302 39.40 10.57 34.81
CA LEU A 302 40.51 10.24 33.92
C LEU A 302 41.52 11.39 33.80
N ALA A 303 41.04 12.62 33.67
CA ALA A 303 41.91 13.81 33.66
C ALA A 303 42.72 13.99 34.96
N GLN A 304 42.21 13.46 36.08
CA GLN A 304 42.88 13.49 37.39
C GLN A 304 43.70 12.21 37.67
N GLY A 305 43.69 11.23 36.76
CA GLY A 305 44.33 9.92 36.95
C GLY A 305 43.67 9.03 38.01
N ASP A 306 42.47 9.36 38.49
CA ASP A 306 41.77 8.62 39.54
C ASP A 306 40.92 7.48 38.96
N LEU A 307 41.57 6.33 38.75
CA LEU A 307 40.91 5.09 38.32
C LEU A 307 39.86 4.58 39.32
N LYS A 308 40.07 4.78 40.63
CA LYS A 308 39.12 4.32 41.65
C LYS A 308 37.85 5.15 41.63
N GLY A 309 37.97 6.47 41.46
CA GLY A 309 36.85 7.38 41.24
C GLY A 309 36.06 7.05 39.98
N ALA A 310 36.75 6.66 38.89
CA ALA A 310 36.10 6.25 37.65
C ALA A 310 35.28 4.95 37.79
N ILE A 311 35.78 3.96 38.53
CA ILE A 311 35.02 2.74 38.86
C ILE A 311 33.80 3.06 39.72
N ALA A 312 33.96 3.90 40.75
CA ALA A 312 32.85 4.32 41.61
C ALA A 312 31.76 5.08 40.84
N ALA A 313 32.13 5.87 39.83
CA ALA A 313 31.18 6.52 38.94
C ALA A 313 30.40 5.50 38.09
N CYS A 314 31.05 4.44 37.61
CA CYS A 314 30.39 3.36 36.88
C CYS A 314 29.38 2.60 37.75
N ASP A 315 29.72 2.34 39.02
CA ASP A 315 28.82 1.68 39.98
C ASP A 315 27.60 2.55 40.34
N LYS A 316 27.78 3.88 40.37
CA LYS A 316 26.69 4.84 40.60
C LYS A 316 25.68 4.88 39.45
N TYR A 317 26.10 4.58 38.21
CA TYR A 317 25.27 4.64 37.01
C TYR A 317 25.31 3.32 36.21
N PRO A 318 24.62 2.26 36.68
CA PRO A 318 24.59 0.97 35.97
C PRO A 318 23.94 1.15 34.60
N SER A 319 24.74 0.97 33.55
CA SER A 319 24.36 1.18 32.16
C SER A 319 25.26 0.34 31.24
N THR A 320 24.87 0.16 29.97
CA THR A 320 25.70 -0.55 28.99
C THR A 320 27.09 0.07 28.89
N LEU A 321 27.17 1.40 28.86
CA LEU A 321 28.44 2.12 28.90
C LEU A 321 29.20 1.85 30.20
N GLY A 322 28.54 1.97 31.36
CA GLY A 322 29.17 1.77 32.67
C GLY A 322 29.76 0.37 32.86
N ASN A 323 29.09 -0.67 32.36
CA ASN A 323 29.59 -2.04 32.41
C ASN A 323 30.87 -2.22 31.58
N SER A 324 30.90 -1.68 30.35
CA SER A 324 32.09 -1.73 29.50
C SER A 324 33.25 -0.90 30.08
N LEU A 325 32.97 0.32 30.56
CA LEU A 325 33.98 1.19 31.17
C LEU A 325 34.56 0.59 32.46
N ARG A 326 33.71 0.01 33.31
CA ARG A 326 34.15 -0.68 34.51
C ARG A 326 35.11 -1.84 34.20
N PHE A 327 34.78 -2.65 33.20
CA PHE A 327 35.65 -3.74 32.76
C PHE A 327 37.03 -3.22 32.32
N ILE A 328 37.07 -2.11 31.57
CA ILE A 328 38.32 -1.45 31.16
C ILE A 328 39.13 -1.02 32.39
N PHE A 329 38.51 -0.34 33.36
CA PHE A 329 39.21 0.15 34.55
C PHE A 329 39.70 -0.96 35.49
N GLU A 330 38.97 -2.07 35.59
CA GLU A 330 39.41 -3.24 36.38
C GLU A 330 40.60 -3.98 35.72
N HIS A 331 40.73 -3.90 34.40
CA HIS A 331 41.72 -4.65 33.62
C HIS A 331 42.74 -3.77 32.88
N VAL A 332 42.97 -2.52 33.30
CA VAL A 332 43.93 -1.58 32.65
C VAL A 332 45.34 -2.18 32.48
N LYS A 333 45.75 -3.08 33.37
CA LYS A 333 47.07 -3.74 33.30
C LYS A 333 47.14 -4.86 32.27
N ALA A 334 46.01 -5.32 31.74
CA ALA A 334 46.00 -6.24 30.61
C ALA A 334 46.34 -5.47 29.31
N GLY A 335 46.87 -6.16 28.31
CA GLY A 335 47.25 -5.51 27.04
C GLY A 335 46.07 -4.84 26.34
N ARG A 336 46.32 -3.70 25.69
CA ARG A 336 45.30 -2.87 24.99
C ARG A 336 44.37 -3.68 24.10
N GLU A 337 44.92 -4.59 23.29
CA GLU A 337 44.15 -5.38 22.34
C GLU A 337 43.10 -6.26 23.04
N ALA A 338 43.50 -6.96 24.10
CA ALA A 338 42.61 -7.84 24.86
C ALA A 338 41.49 -7.05 25.56
N VAL A 339 41.82 -5.87 26.10
CA VAL A 339 40.84 -5.01 26.78
C VAL A 339 39.87 -4.37 25.80
N SER A 340 40.36 -3.84 24.67
CA SER A 340 39.53 -3.24 23.63
C SER A 340 38.56 -4.26 23.04
N GLN A 341 39.07 -5.42 22.64
CA GLN A 341 38.24 -6.48 22.06
C GLN A 341 37.16 -6.94 23.05
N THR A 342 37.52 -7.20 24.30
CA THR A 342 36.55 -7.71 25.30
C THR A 342 35.52 -6.65 25.68
N ALA A 343 35.93 -5.40 25.88
CA ALA A 343 35.01 -4.31 26.21
C ALA A 343 34.04 -4.01 25.05
N GLY A 344 34.52 -4.06 23.81
CA GLY A 344 33.72 -3.96 22.60
C GLY A 344 32.72 -5.11 22.47
N ASP A 345 33.15 -6.35 22.69
CA ASP A 345 32.28 -7.53 22.66
C ASP A 345 31.18 -7.47 23.73
N MET A 346 31.50 -6.98 24.93
CA MET A 346 30.53 -6.74 26.00
C MET A 346 29.49 -5.70 25.58
N ALA A 347 29.93 -4.55 25.06
CA ALA A 347 29.03 -3.50 24.56
C ALA A 347 28.12 -4.04 23.44
N ALA A 348 28.70 -4.73 22.46
CA ALA A 348 27.95 -5.32 21.34
C ALA A 348 26.93 -6.38 21.81
N ARG A 349 27.27 -7.19 22.82
CA ARG A 349 26.35 -8.17 23.41
C ARG A 349 25.15 -7.50 24.09
N ASP A 350 25.38 -6.43 24.83
CA ASP A 350 24.31 -5.66 25.48
C ASP A 350 23.41 -4.98 24.44
N ILE A 351 23.99 -4.34 23.43
CA ILE A 351 23.23 -3.72 22.32
C ILE A 351 22.41 -4.77 21.57
N ARG A 352 22.97 -5.94 21.24
CA ARG A 352 22.21 -7.05 20.65
C ARG A 352 21.04 -7.50 21.51
N THR A 353 21.23 -7.50 22.83
CA THR A 353 20.16 -7.81 23.79
C THR A 353 19.05 -6.76 23.77
N HIS A 354 19.39 -5.48 23.60
CA HIS A 354 18.40 -4.41 23.41
C HIS A 354 17.64 -4.55 22.09
N LEU A 355 18.32 -4.94 21.01
CA LEU A 355 17.71 -5.18 19.69
C LEU A 355 16.78 -6.40 19.69
N SER A 356 17.21 -7.53 20.27
CA SER A 356 16.37 -8.74 20.35
C SER A 356 15.08 -8.50 21.14
N ARG A 357 15.16 -7.62 22.14
CA ARG A 357 14.05 -7.21 23.00
C ARG A 357 13.01 -6.30 22.32
N ILE A 358 13.33 -5.68 21.18
CA ILE A 358 12.37 -4.89 20.37
C ILE A 358 11.87 -5.67 19.15
N TYR A 359 12.57 -6.74 18.75
CA TYR A 359 12.23 -7.57 17.60
C TYR A 359 10.78 -8.09 17.57
N PRO A 360 10.16 -8.50 18.70
CA PRO A 360 8.76 -8.93 18.71
C PRO A 360 7.80 -7.89 18.12
N LEU A 361 8.09 -6.60 18.23
CA LEU A 361 7.25 -5.55 17.66
C LEU A 361 7.23 -5.59 16.12
N SER A 362 8.36 -5.93 15.50
CA SER A 362 8.45 -6.17 14.06
C SER A 362 7.66 -7.42 13.65
N VAL A 363 7.71 -8.48 14.47
CA VAL A 363 6.96 -9.71 14.21
C VAL A 363 5.45 -9.43 14.28
N ILE A 364 4.99 -8.71 15.30
CA ILE A 364 3.58 -8.33 15.43
C ILE A 364 3.13 -7.47 14.25
N ALA A 365 3.96 -6.53 13.79
CA ALA A 365 3.64 -5.70 12.65
C ALA A 365 3.48 -6.49 11.34
N SER A 366 4.26 -7.56 11.14
CA SER A 366 4.11 -8.44 9.98
C SER A 366 2.97 -9.44 10.13
N LEU A 367 2.70 -9.92 11.34
CA LEU A 367 1.68 -10.95 11.59
C LEU A 367 0.25 -10.39 11.64
N SER A 368 0.06 -9.17 12.14
CA SER A 368 -1.26 -8.57 12.32
C SER A 368 -2.05 -8.43 10.99
N PRO A 369 -1.46 -7.96 9.87
CA PRO A 369 -2.15 -7.91 8.59
C PRO A 369 -2.49 -9.30 8.04
N LEU A 370 -1.62 -10.30 8.27
CA LEU A 370 -1.85 -11.67 7.83
C LEU A 370 -3.03 -12.31 8.57
N ILE A 371 -3.15 -12.05 9.88
CA ILE A 371 -4.32 -12.48 10.66
C ILE A 371 -5.58 -11.73 10.23
N GLY A 372 -5.46 -10.42 9.94
CA GLY A 372 -6.56 -9.63 9.38
C GLY A 372 -7.08 -10.21 8.06
N LEU A 373 -6.18 -10.52 7.13
CA LEU A 373 -6.48 -11.17 5.85
C LEU A 373 -7.09 -12.55 6.06
N LEU A 374 -6.55 -13.37 6.97
CA LEU A 374 -7.14 -14.66 7.33
C LEU A 374 -8.58 -14.50 7.83
N GLY A 375 -8.86 -13.43 8.58
CA GLY A 375 -10.22 -13.03 8.98
C GLY A 375 -11.17 -12.83 7.81
N THR A 376 -10.70 -12.25 6.70
CA THR A 376 -11.54 -12.12 5.50
C THR A 376 -11.84 -13.45 4.83
N VAL A 377 -10.85 -14.33 4.75
CA VAL A 377 -11.03 -15.67 4.17
C VAL A 377 -12.04 -16.46 4.98
N VAL A 378 -11.89 -16.46 6.31
CA VAL A 378 -12.83 -17.15 7.23
C VAL A 378 -14.22 -16.54 7.13
N GLY A 379 -14.35 -15.21 7.14
CA GLY A 379 -15.66 -14.55 7.03
C GLY A 379 -16.36 -14.81 5.70
N MET A 380 -15.63 -14.91 4.59
CA MET A 380 -16.23 -15.30 3.31
C MET A 380 -16.68 -16.78 3.29
N ILE A 381 -15.90 -17.68 3.91
CA ILE A 381 -16.30 -19.09 4.05
C ILE A 381 -17.58 -19.21 4.89
N GLU A 382 -17.67 -18.48 6.01
CA GLU A 382 -18.89 -18.39 6.84
C GLU A 382 -20.07 -17.84 6.02
N ALA A 383 -19.84 -16.77 5.25
CA ALA A 383 -20.87 -16.10 4.46
C ALA A 383 -21.49 -17.03 3.40
N PHE A 384 -20.67 -17.73 2.61
CA PHE A 384 -21.16 -18.67 1.59
C PHE A 384 -21.81 -19.92 2.20
N GLY A 385 -21.31 -20.39 3.34
CA GLY A 385 -21.92 -21.48 4.08
C GLY A 385 -23.34 -21.14 4.56
N LEU A 386 -23.55 -19.92 5.05
CA LEU A 386 -24.87 -19.45 5.50
C LEU A 386 -25.84 -19.30 4.33
N VAL A 387 -25.40 -18.76 3.20
CA VAL A 387 -26.23 -18.66 1.98
C VAL A 387 -26.67 -20.05 1.49
N ALA A 388 -25.77 -21.05 1.55
CA ALA A 388 -26.11 -22.42 1.16
C ALA A 388 -27.15 -23.08 2.09
N LEU A 389 -27.24 -22.66 3.36
CA LEU A 389 -28.16 -23.22 4.36
C LEU A 389 -29.54 -22.53 4.37
N TYR A 390 -29.57 -21.20 4.22
CA TYR A 390 -30.79 -20.39 4.39
C TYR A 390 -31.47 -20.03 3.06
N GLY A 391 -30.82 -20.23 1.91
CA GLY A 391 -31.40 -19.91 0.61
C GLY A 391 -31.60 -18.40 0.38
N ASP A 392 -32.55 -18.04 -0.49
CA ASP A 392 -32.73 -16.68 -0.99
C ASP A 392 -33.48 -15.75 -0.01
N GLU A 393 -34.27 -16.31 0.92
CA GLU A 393 -34.99 -15.54 1.95
C GLU A 393 -34.06 -15.15 3.11
N GLY A 394 -33.50 -13.95 3.06
CA GLY A 394 -32.63 -13.39 4.12
C GLY A 394 -31.12 -13.59 3.89
N GLY A 395 -30.73 -14.31 2.83
CA GLY A 395 -29.33 -14.53 2.48
C GLY A 395 -28.54 -13.24 2.27
N ALA A 396 -29.16 -12.19 1.71
CA ALA A 396 -28.49 -10.91 1.46
C ALA A 396 -28.07 -10.16 2.75
N SER A 397 -28.90 -10.15 3.79
CA SER A 397 -28.56 -9.46 5.05
C SER A 397 -27.50 -10.24 5.83
N ILE A 398 -27.62 -11.57 5.88
CA ILE A 398 -26.66 -12.47 6.55
C ILE A 398 -25.29 -12.42 5.86
N LEU A 399 -25.28 -12.39 4.51
CA LEU A 399 -24.08 -12.23 3.71
C LEU A 399 -23.42 -10.88 3.98
N SER A 400 -24.20 -9.79 3.98
CA SER A 400 -23.67 -8.45 4.20
C SER A 400 -23.05 -8.29 5.59
N ASP A 401 -23.63 -8.90 6.62
CA ASP A 401 -23.10 -8.87 7.98
C ASP A 401 -21.77 -9.63 8.09
N SER A 402 -21.70 -10.83 7.49
CA SER A 402 -20.49 -11.67 7.49
C SER A 402 -19.32 -11.00 6.75
N ILE A 403 -19.59 -10.35 5.62
CA ILE A 403 -18.58 -9.61 4.86
C ILE A 403 -18.12 -8.36 5.63
N SER A 404 -19.05 -7.63 6.27
CA SER A 404 -18.72 -6.47 7.10
C SER A 404 -17.77 -6.84 8.24
N LYS A 405 -18.09 -7.92 8.97
CA LYS A 405 -17.25 -8.52 10.02
C LYS A 405 -15.85 -8.89 9.54
N ALA A 406 -15.74 -9.49 8.35
CA ALA A 406 -14.47 -9.80 7.70
C ALA A 406 -13.61 -8.54 7.43
N LEU A 407 -14.23 -7.49 6.86
CA LEU A 407 -13.54 -6.24 6.54
C LEU A 407 -13.06 -5.50 7.79
N ILE A 408 -13.87 -5.48 8.86
CA ILE A 408 -13.50 -4.90 10.16
C ILE A 408 -12.24 -5.59 10.72
N THR A 409 -12.16 -6.92 10.61
CA THR A 409 -11.00 -7.69 11.08
C THR A 409 -9.72 -7.32 10.34
N THR A 410 -9.81 -7.09 9.02
CA THR A 410 -8.65 -6.62 8.23
C THR A 410 -8.25 -5.21 8.61
N ALA A 411 -9.22 -4.30 8.73
CA ALA A 411 -8.95 -2.93 9.15
C ALA A 411 -8.26 -2.89 10.52
N ALA A 412 -8.73 -3.69 11.49
CA ALA A 412 -8.11 -3.81 12.80
C ALA A 412 -6.65 -4.31 12.72
N GLY A 413 -6.38 -5.33 11.88
CA GLY A 413 -5.01 -5.83 11.65
C GLY A 413 -4.06 -4.75 11.13
N LEU A 414 -4.52 -3.89 10.22
CA LEU A 414 -3.75 -2.77 9.68
C LEU A 414 -3.54 -1.65 10.71
N ILE A 415 -4.58 -1.33 11.49
CA ILE A 415 -4.52 -0.32 12.56
C ILE A 415 -3.50 -0.72 13.63
N ILE A 416 -3.32 -2.02 13.90
CA ILE A 416 -2.29 -2.51 14.83
C ILE A 416 -0.90 -2.51 14.18
N ALA A 417 -0.81 -2.96 12.92
CA ALA A 417 0.46 -3.12 12.22
C ALA A 417 1.22 -1.81 11.97
N ALA A 418 0.51 -0.78 11.51
CA ALA A 418 1.09 0.51 11.14
C ALA A 418 1.84 1.20 12.30
N PRO A 419 1.25 1.39 13.50
CA PRO A 419 1.97 1.98 14.63
C PRO A 419 3.06 1.04 15.15
N ALA A 420 2.86 -0.28 15.14
CA ALA A 420 3.87 -1.24 15.60
C ALA A 420 5.17 -1.15 14.78
N ILE A 421 5.07 -1.13 13.43
CA ILE A 421 6.26 -1.03 12.59
C ILE A 421 6.96 0.33 12.73
N ALA A 422 6.19 1.42 12.83
CA ALA A 422 6.73 2.75 13.00
C ALA A 422 7.54 2.85 14.31
N LEU A 423 6.96 2.38 15.42
CA LEU A 423 7.61 2.36 16.73
C LEU A 423 8.85 1.47 16.75
N TYR A 424 8.82 0.31 16.08
CA TYR A 424 9.98 -0.56 15.95
C TYR A 424 11.17 0.17 15.30
N PHE A 425 10.96 0.84 14.17
CA PHE A 425 12.04 1.56 13.49
C PHE A 425 12.53 2.78 14.27
N ILE A 426 11.64 3.52 14.92
CA ILE A 426 12.02 4.67 15.77
C ILE A 426 12.92 4.20 16.93
N ILE A 427 12.53 3.14 17.63
CA ILE A 427 13.29 2.62 18.77
C ILE A 427 14.58 1.97 18.28
N LYS A 428 14.56 1.20 17.18
CA LYS A 428 15.76 0.62 16.58
C LYS A 428 16.78 1.69 16.23
N ASN A 429 16.38 2.75 15.53
CA ASN A 429 17.27 3.85 15.17
C ASN A 429 17.83 4.56 16.41
N ARG A 430 17.03 4.70 17.47
CA ARG A 430 17.50 5.26 18.74
C ARG A 430 18.56 4.36 19.40
N ILE A 431 18.34 3.05 19.45
CA ILE A 431 19.32 2.09 20.00
C ILE A 431 20.61 2.13 19.20
N MET A 432 20.54 2.15 17.85
CA MET A 432 21.74 2.21 17.00
C MET A 432 22.54 3.49 17.19
N LYS A 433 21.87 4.64 17.35
CA LYS A 433 22.57 5.91 17.69
C LYS A 433 23.28 5.82 19.04
N LEU A 434 22.63 5.23 20.04
CA LEU A 434 23.23 5.04 21.36
C LEU A 434 24.36 4.02 21.35
N ALA A 435 24.26 2.96 20.54
CA ALA A 435 25.31 1.97 20.36
C ALA A 435 26.59 2.62 19.81
N SER A 436 26.47 3.43 18.75
CA SER A 436 27.60 4.17 18.19
C SER A 436 28.23 5.13 19.21
N LEU A 437 27.42 5.80 20.04
CA LEU A 437 27.95 6.64 21.13
C LEU A 437 28.72 5.84 22.18
N VAL A 438 28.25 4.63 22.52
CA VAL A 438 28.96 3.74 23.46
C VAL A 438 30.28 3.28 22.87
N GLU A 439 30.31 2.87 21.61
CA GLU A 439 31.52 2.44 20.90
C GLU A 439 32.58 3.55 20.87
N VAL A 440 32.19 4.78 20.51
CA VAL A 440 33.10 5.94 20.49
C VAL A 440 33.65 6.23 21.89
N GLU A 441 32.80 6.21 22.92
CA GLU A 441 33.24 6.52 24.28
C GLU A 441 34.19 5.45 24.84
N VAL A 442 33.91 4.17 24.56
CA VAL A 442 34.79 3.05 24.94
C VAL A 442 36.16 3.21 24.30
N GLU A 443 36.22 3.49 22.99
CA GLU A 443 37.50 3.66 22.28
C GLU A 443 38.26 4.91 22.74
N ASN A 444 37.56 6.00 23.05
CA ASN A 444 38.17 7.21 23.59
C ASN A 444 38.85 6.92 24.95
N VAL A 445 38.17 6.21 25.85
CA VAL A 445 38.73 5.87 27.17
C VAL A 445 39.94 4.94 27.04
N ILE A 446 39.88 3.95 26.16
CA ILE A 446 41.03 3.06 25.88
C ILE A 446 42.20 3.86 25.32
N THR A 447 41.94 4.75 24.37
CA THR A 447 42.97 5.62 23.76
C THR A 447 43.66 6.46 24.83
N THR A 448 42.90 7.18 25.67
CA THR A 448 43.46 7.99 26.76
C THR A 448 44.30 7.16 27.75
N LEU A 449 43.85 5.96 28.12
CA LEU A 449 44.57 5.11 29.08
C LEU A 449 45.88 4.54 28.54
N TYR A 450 45.90 4.09 27.29
CA TYR A 450 47.04 3.33 26.75
C TYR A 450 47.98 4.15 25.86
N LEU A 451 47.52 5.23 25.22
CA LEU A 451 48.38 6.07 24.37
C LEU A 451 48.96 7.29 25.12
N GLU A 452 48.21 7.85 26.07
CA GLU A 452 48.69 9.00 26.84
C GLU A 452 49.62 8.57 27.97
N GLY A 453 49.39 7.39 28.58
CA GLY A 453 50.29 6.80 29.57
C GLY A 453 51.69 6.47 29.02
N ASP A 454 51.79 6.05 27.77
CA ASP A 454 53.07 5.72 27.10
C ASP A 454 53.92 6.97 26.77
N SER A 455 53.29 8.16 26.71
CA SER A 455 53.97 9.43 26.45
C SER A 455 54.69 10.00 27.69
N THR A 456 54.24 9.64 28.90
CA THR A 456 54.86 10.04 30.16
C THR A 456 56.15 9.27 30.48
N ASP A 457 56.28 8.04 30.00
CA ASP A 457 57.47 7.20 30.26
C ASP A 457 58.65 7.54 29.31
N MET A 458 58.42 8.28 28.22
CA MET A 458 59.44 8.69 27.26
C MET A 458 60.13 10.03 27.58
N ASN A 459 59.76 10.72 28.67
CA ASN A 459 60.25 12.07 28.98
C ASN A 459 60.91 12.20 30.36
N THR A 460 61.62 11.16 30.81
CA THR A 460 62.55 11.28 31.96
C THR A 460 63.99 11.44 31.43
N PRO A 461 64.59 12.64 31.44
CA PRO A 461 66.02 12.78 31.20
C PRO A 461 66.79 12.19 32.39
N GLY A 462 67.80 11.38 32.08
CA GLY A 462 68.46 10.50 33.03
C GLY A 462 68.94 11.13 34.33
N SER A 463 68.88 10.34 35.40
CA SER A 463 69.75 10.50 36.55
C SER A 463 70.41 9.17 36.91
N LYS A 464 71.69 9.11 36.51
CA LYS A 464 72.86 8.56 37.19
C LYS A 464 72.83 7.12 37.73
N GLU A 465 73.80 6.37 37.22
CA GLU A 465 74.52 5.32 37.95
C GLU A 465 74.77 5.72 39.41
N GLU A 466 74.42 4.85 40.35
CA GLU A 466 75.23 4.68 41.55
C GLU A 466 75.23 3.20 41.94
N LYS A 467 76.36 2.54 41.68
CA LYS A 467 76.73 1.28 42.31
C LYS A 467 76.91 1.55 43.80
N HIS A 468 76.25 0.77 44.64
CA HIS A 468 76.83 0.39 45.92
C HIS A 468 76.45 -1.05 46.27
N GLU A 469 77.46 -1.91 46.30
CA GLU A 469 77.46 -3.17 47.04
C GLU A 469 77.08 -2.90 48.50
N THR A 470 76.36 -3.83 49.16
CA THR A 470 76.90 -4.73 50.21
C THR A 470 75.75 -5.35 51.02
N LYS A 471 75.83 -6.69 51.23
CA LYS A 471 75.31 -7.57 52.30
C LYS A 471 74.28 -6.96 53.28
N LEU A 472 73.18 -7.62 53.66
CA LEU A 472 73.01 -9.02 54.10
C LEU A 472 71.50 -9.30 54.18
#